data_AF-A0A484WTT6-F1
#
_entry.id   AF-A0A484WTT6-F1
#
_cell.length_a   1.000
_cell.length_b   1.000
_cell.length_c   1.000
_cell.angle_alpha   90.00
_cell.angle_beta   90.00
_cell.angle_gamma   90.00
#
_symmetry.space_group_name_H-M   'P 1'
#
loop_
_entity.id
_entity.type
_entity.pdbx_description
1 polymer ?
#
loop_
_entity_poly.entity_id
_entity_poly.type
_entity_poly.pdbx_seq_one_letter_code
_entity_poly.pdbx_strand_id
1 'polypeptide(L)'
;MQVVHVAIEREALSQWLDKGGEIRGKLNGIGFAQPLTMEVDSSQHLVIRDVSLQGSRLALPGTASDSVPEEIKQQLEALDTEWHQQHTRFSEQQKCLFIHSDWLGRIEASLQDVSAQIKQARQC
;
A
#
# COMPACT_ATOMS: atom_id res chain seq x y z
N MET A 1 -8.75 -3.12 -16.37
CA MET A 1 -8.49 -3.01 -14.92
C MET A 1 -8.58 -1.54 -14.55
N GLN A 2 -9.32 -1.18 -13.51
CA GLN A 2 -9.34 0.21 -13.02
C GLN A 2 -8.08 0.47 -12.18
N VAL A 3 -7.39 1.57 -12.46
CA VAL A 3 -6.16 1.97 -11.77
C VAL A 3 -6.46 3.23 -10.98
N VAL A 4 -6.23 3.20 -9.68
CA VAL A 4 -6.50 4.33 -8.76
C VAL A 4 -5.22 5.08 -8.38
N HIS A 5 -4.07 4.40 -8.41
CA HIS A 5 -2.76 5.02 -8.24
C HIS A 5 -1.71 4.27 -9.04
N VAL A 6 -0.59 4.94 -9.33
CA VAL A 6 0.54 4.37 -10.04
C VAL A 6 1.79 4.62 -9.21
N ALA A 7 2.57 3.57 -8.96
CA ALA A 7 3.87 3.69 -8.30
C ALA A 7 4.97 3.76 -9.35
N ILE A 8 5.71 4.87 -9.34
CA ILE A 8 6.82 5.13 -10.27
C ILE A 8 8.10 5.26 -9.46
N GLU A 9 9.17 4.63 -9.93
CA GLU A 9 10.49 4.76 -9.31
C GLU A 9 11.03 6.18 -9.52
N ARG A 10 11.52 6.80 -8.44
CA ARG A 10 11.99 8.18 -8.45
C ARG A 10 13.12 8.41 -9.46
N GLU A 11 14.07 7.49 -9.54
CA GLU A 11 15.22 7.60 -10.46
C GLU A 11 14.76 7.53 -11.92
N ALA A 12 13.85 6.61 -12.24
CA ALA A 12 13.27 6.49 -13.57
C ALA A 12 12.47 7.73 -13.97
N LEU A 13 11.68 8.29 -13.04
CA LEU A 13 10.92 9.53 -13.26
C LEU A 13 11.86 10.72 -13.52
N SER A 14 12.94 10.86 -12.75
CA SER A 14 13.91 11.94 -12.93
C SER A 14 14.57 11.85 -14.31
N GLN A 15 15.03 10.66 -14.70
CA GLN A 15 15.66 10.46 -16.00
C GLN A 15 14.70 10.74 -17.16
N TRP A 16 13.43 10.35 -17.02
CA TRP A 16 12.39 10.61 -18.01
C TRP A 16 12.07 12.11 -18.12
N LEU A 17 12.04 12.84 -17.02
CA LEU A 17 11.85 14.30 -17.05
C LEU A 17 13.01 15.03 -17.74
N ASP A 18 14.24 14.56 -17.57
CA ASP A 18 15.44 15.19 -18.14
C ASP A 18 15.65 14.85 -19.63
N LYS A 19 15.43 13.58 -20.01
CA LYS A 19 15.80 13.04 -21.33
C LYS A 19 14.62 12.60 -22.19
N GLY A 20 13.42 12.52 -21.62
CA GLY A 20 12.24 11.92 -22.27
C GLY A 20 12.37 10.40 -22.43
N GLY A 21 11.62 9.86 -23.41
CA GLY A 21 11.62 8.43 -23.74
C GLY A 21 10.43 7.68 -23.12
N GLU A 22 10.62 6.37 -22.90
CA GLU A 22 9.61 5.52 -22.27
C GLU A 22 9.73 5.54 -20.74
N ILE A 23 8.59 5.63 -20.07
CA ILE A 23 8.50 5.48 -18.61
C ILE A 23 7.68 4.24 -18.27
N ARG A 24 8.06 3.58 -17.18
CA ARG A 24 7.35 2.43 -16.64
C ARG A 24 6.91 2.68 -15.21
N GLY A 25 5.75 2.14 -14.84
CA GLY A 25 5.25 2.20 -13.47
C GLY A 25 4.38 1.00 -13.13
N LYS A 26 4.24 0.73 -11.84
CA LYS A 26 3.39 -0.35 -11.32
C LYS A 26 1.97 0.18 -11.14
N LEU A 27 1.01 -0.48 -11.78
CA LEU A 27 -0.41 -0.15 -11.63
C LEU A 27 -0.91 -0.62 -10.26
N ASN A 28 -1.56 0.27 -9.50
CA ASN A 28 -2.01 0.01 -8.13
C ASN A 28 -0.88 -0.48 -7.19
N GLY A 29 0.37 -0.10 -7.46
CA GLY A 29 1.53 -0.45 -6.62
C GLY A 29 1.99 -1.91 -6.69
N ILE A 30 1.28 -2.76 -7.45
CA ILE A 30 1.51 -4.21 -7.49
C ILE A 30 1.98 -4.68 -8.88
N GLY A 31 2.61 -5.86 -8.93
CA GLY A 31 3.04 -6.50 -10.17
C GLY A 31 4.27 -5.88 -10.82
N PHE A 32 4.44 -6.17 -12.12
CA PHE A 32 5.54 -5.67 -12.94
C PHE A 32 5.30 -4.24 -13.41
N ALA A 33 6.38 -3.47 -13.56
CA ALA A 33 6.30 -2.12 -14.11
C ALA A 33 5.93 -2.17 -15.59
N GLN A 34 4.78 -1.60 -15.93
CA GLN A 34 4.25 -1.56 -17.30
C GLN A 34 4.57 -0.21 -17.95
N PRO A 35 4.74 -0.16 -19.28
CA PRO A 35 4.94 1.10 -19.99
C PRO A 35 3.70 1.99 -19.83
N LEU A 36 3.93 3.28 -19.59
CA LEU A 36 2.89 4.28 -19.40
C LEU A 36 2.98 5.34 -20.49
N THR A 37 1.84 5.68 -21.09
CA THR A 37 1.73 6.84 -21.97
C THR A 37 1.62 8.08 -21.10
N MET A 38 2.74 8.74 -20.83
CA MET A 38 2.81 9.90 -19.94
C MET A 38 3.32 11.13 -20.69
N GLU A 39 2.81 12.29 -20.31
CA GLU A 39 3.21 13.59 -20.86
C GLU A 39 3.18 14.68 -19.79
N VAL A 40 3.89 15.78 -20.04
CA VAL A 40 3.81 17.00 -19.24
C VAL A 40 2.88 17.97 -19.95
N ASP A 41 1.77 18.36 -19.29
CA ASP A 41 0.81 19.29 -19.87
C ASP A 41 1.33 20.75 -19.86
N SER A 42 0.63 21.64 -20.55
CA SER A 42 0.97 23.08 -20.61
C SER A 42 0.96 23.78 -19.25
N SER A 43 0.31 23.17 -18.25
CA SER A 43 0.25 23.66 -16.87
C SER A 43 1.30 22.99 -15.98
N GLN A 44 2.30 22.31 -16.55
CA GLN A 44 3.36 21.60 -15.83
C GLN A 44 2.88 20.44 -14.94
N HIS A 45 1.77 19.80 -15.28
CA HIS A 45 1.28 18.60 -14.59
C HIS A 45 1.64 17.34 -15.38
N LEU A 46 1.89 16.25 -14.66
CA LEU A 46 2.02 14.92 -15.27
C LEU A 46 0.64 14.39 -15.62
N VAL A 47 0.46 13.92 -16.86
CA VAL A 47 -0.79 13.34 -17.36
C VAL A 47 -0.50 11.94 -17.90
N ILE A 48 -1.28 10.94 -17.45
CA ILE A 48 -1.29 9.60 -18.04
C ILE A 48 -2.47 9.48 -19.00
N ARG A 49 -2.24 8.91 -20.18
CA ARG A 49 -3.27 8.62 -21.18
C ARG A 49 -3.56 7.13 -21.29
N ASP A 50 -4.84 6.79 -21.45
CA ASP A 50 -5.27 5.42 -21.75
C ASP A 50 -5.26 5.12 -23.26
N VAL A 51 -5.72 3.92 -23.64
CA VAL A 51 -5.83 3.49 -25.05
C VAL A 51 -6.81 4.33 -25.88
N SER A 52 -7.69 5.08 -25.23
CA SER A 52 -8.64 6.01 -25.85
C SER A 52 -8.13 7.45 -25.82
N LEU A 53 -6.86 7.66 -25.45
CA LEU A 53 -6.21 8.96 -25.26
C LEU A 53 -6.84 9.84 -24.17
N GLN A 54 -7.65 9.28 -23.27
CA GLN A 54 -8.20 10.01 -22.14
C GLN A 54 -7.10 10.31 -21.12
N GLY A 55 -6.85 11.59 -20.88
CA GLY A 55 -5.81 12.06 -19.97
C GLY A 55 -6.29 12.17 -18.53
N SER A 56 -5.53 11.62 -17.58
CA SER A 56 -5.72 11.79 -16.15
C SER A 56 -4.50 12.47 -15.53
N ARG A 57 -4.72 13.58 -14.82
CA ARG A 57 -3.66 14.31 -14.10
C ARG A 57 -3.23 13.56 -12.86
N LEU A 58 -1.92 13.45 -12.65
CA LEU A 58 -1.35 12.86 -11.46
C LEU A 58 -1.24 13.91 -10.35
N ALA A 59 -1.51 13.48 -9.12
CA ALA A 59 -1.21 14.21 -7.92
C ALA A 59 -0.32 13.32 -7.04
N LEU A 60 0.59 13.94 -6.28
CA LEU A 60 1.26 13.24 -5.20
C LEU A 60 0.24 12.95 -4.08
N PRO A 61 0.37 11.82 -3.37
CA PRO A 61 -0.36 11.65 -2.13
C PRO A 61 -0.05 12.86 -1.24
N GLY A 62 -1.08 13.62 -0.89
CA GLY A 62 -0.92 14.96 -0.35
C GLY A 62 -0.16 14.94 0.97
N THR A 63 0.81 15.84 1.13
CA THR A 63 1.32 16.29 2.44
C THR A 63 0.35 17.28 3.10
N ALA A 64 -0.94 17.15 2.84
CA ALA A 64 -1.96 17.98 3.43
C ALA A 64 -2.36 17.34 4.77
N SER A 65 -2.38 18.17 5.79
CA SER A 65 -2.78 17.95 7.18
C SER A 65 -4.23 17.48 7.36
N ASP A 66 -4.74 16.60 6.51
CA ASP A 66 -5.91 15.79 6.82
C ASP A 66 -5.36 14.49 7.37
N SER A 67 -5.22 14.46 8.70
CA SER A 67 -4.98 13.23 9.44
C SER A 67 -5.86 12.13 8.86
N VAL A 68 -5.32 10.91 8.69
CA VAL A 68 -6.04 9.69 8.27
C VAL A 68 -7.53 9.82 8.59
N PRO A 69 -8.45 9.74 7.61
CA PRO A 69 -9.87 10.01 7.84
C PRO A 69 -10.36 9.29 9.08
N GLU A 70 -11.18 9.98 9.88
CA GLU A 70 -11.61 9.47 11.19
C GLU A 70 -12.27 8.08 11.08
N GLU A 71 -12.98 7.82 9.98
CA GLU A 71 -13.53 6.51 9.65
C GLU A 71 -12.46 5.42 9.54
N ILE A 72 -11.34 5.70 8.86
CA ILE A 72 -10.23 4.76 8.69
C ILE A 72 -9.51 4.54 10.03
N LYS A 73 -9.35 5.59 10.85
CA LYS A 73 -8.80 5.46 12.21
C LYS A 73 -9.66 4.56 13.08
N GLN A 74 -10.99 4.79 13.10
CA GLN A 74 -11.92 3.98 13.88
C GLN A 74 -11.91 2.52 13.44
N GLN A 75 -11.88 2.26 12.13
CA GLN A 75 -11.76 0.90 11.60
C GLN A 75 -10.43 0.24 11.96
N LEU A 76 -9.32 0.99 11.91
CA LEU A 76 -7.99 0.51 12.34
C LEU A 76 -7.94 0.23 13.85
N GLU A 77 -8.60 1.03 14.68
CA GLU A 77 -8.71 0.79 16.13
C GLU A 77 -9.57 -0.42 16.48
N ALA A 78 -10.70 -0.60 15.78
CA ALA A 78 -11.53 -1.80 15.90
C ALA A 78 -10.75 -3.05 15.50
N LEU A 79 -9.99 -2.98 14.40
CA LEU A 79 -9.16 -4.08 13.92
C LEU A 79 -8.01 -4.41 14.90
N ASP A 80 -7.36 -3.40 15.44
CA ASP A 80 -6.31 -3.56 16.46
C ASP A 80 -6.87 -4.20 17.74
N THR A 81 -8.07 -3.78 18.16
CA THR A 81 -8.77 -4.38 19.32
C THR A 81 -9.07 -5.86 19.08
N GLU A 82 -9.59 -6.20 17.89
CA GLU A 82 -9.86 -7.60 17.53
C GLU A 82 -8.58 -8.42 17.50
N TRP A 83 -7.49 -7.88 16.94
CA TRP A 83 -6.18 -8.53 16.95
C TRP A 83 -5.71 -8.85 18.38
N HIS A 84 -5.81 -7.90 19.31
CA HIS A 84 -5.45 -8.11 20.71
C HIS A 84 -6.33 -9.19 21.38
N GLN A 85 -7.62 -9.23 21.08
CA GLN A 85 -8.52 -10.29 21.59
C GLN A 85 -8.11 -11.67 21.06
N GLN A 86 -7.82 -11.79 19.78
CA GLN A 86 -7.37 -13.05 19.16
C GLN A 86 -6.01 -13.50 19.71
N HIS A 87 -5.06 -12.57 19.86
CA HIS A 87 -3.75 -12.86 20.46
C HIS A 87 -3.87 -13.30 21.92
N THR A 88 -4.76 -12.69 22.69
CA THR A 88 -5.05 -13.07 24.08
C THR A 88 -5.64 -14.48 24.15
N ARG A 89 -6.65 -14.79 23.34
CA ARG A 89 -7.26 -16.13 23.27
C ARG A 89 -6.24 -17.21 22.89
N PHE A 90 -5.38 -16.92 21.92
CA PHE A 90 -4.28 -17.81 21.55
C PHE A 90 -3.31 -18.00 22.72
N SER A 91 -2.89 -16.90 23.36
CA SER A 91 -1.96 -16.94 24.50
C SER A 91 -2.48 -17.69 25.71
N GLU A 92 -3.80 -17.69 25.94
CA GLU A 92 -4.46 -18.46 26.99
C GLU A 92 -4.52 -19.96 26.66
N GLN A 93 -4.73 -20.32 25.39
CA GLN A 93 -4.94 -21.71 24.95
C GLN A 93 -3.67 -22.41 24.45
N GLN A 94 -2.56 -21.68 24.22
CA GLN A 94 -1.30 -22.23 23.70
C GLN A 94 -0.69 -23.33 24.58
N LYS A 95 -1.04 -23.39 25.87
CA LYS A 95 -0.57 -24.40 26.82
C LYS A 95 -1.37 -25.70 26.68
N CYS A 96 -1.29 -26.33 25.51
CA CYS A 96 -1.94 -27.60 25.22
C CYS A 96 -0.89 -28.70 25.06
N LEU A 97 -0.97 -29.75 25.89
CA LEU A 97 -0.05 -30.91 25.85
C LEU A 97 -0.06 -31.64 24.49
N PHE A 98 -1.17 -31.53 23.75
CA PHE A 98 -1.40 -32.22 22.48
C PHE A 98 -0.96 -31.41 21.25
N ILE A 99 -0.46 -30.18 21.43
CA ILE A 99 -0.01 -29.32 20.33
C ILE A 99 1.52 -29.26 20.34
N HIS A 100 2.12 -29.54 19.19
CA HIS A 100 3.57 -29.46 19.02
C HIS A 100 4.04 -28.00 19.03
N SER A 101 5.15 -27.72 19.73
CA SER A 101 5.69 -26.36 19.91
C SER A 101 6.00 -25.62 18.60
N ASP A 102 6.39 -26.36 17.55
CA ASP A 102 6.72 -25.78 16.24
C ASP A 102 5.52 -25.10 15.58
N TRP A 103 4.30 -25.61 15.83
CA TRP A 103 3.08 -24.98 15.34
C TRP A 103 2.77 -23.68 16.09
N LEU A 104 3.08 -23.62 17.39
CA LEU A 104 2.88 -22.40 18.19
C LEU A 104 3.74 -21.26 17.66
N GLY A 105 5.01 -21.52 17.32
CA GLY A 105 5.90 -20.50 16.75
C GLY A 105 5.43 -19.96 15.40
N ARG A 106 4.86 -20.82 14.54
CA ARG A 106 4.30 -20.38 13.24
C ARG A 106 3.04 -19.53 13.40
N ILE A 107 2.16 -19.91 14.34
CA ILE A 107 0.94 -19.15 14.61
C ILE A 107 1.30 -17.79 15.20
N GLU A 108 2.21 -17.74 16.17
CA GLU A 108 2.68 -16.48 16.75
C GLU A 108 3.32 -15.56 15.70
N ALA A 109 4.16 -16.10 14.81
CA ALA A 109 4.74 -15.33 13.70
C ALA A 109 3.66 -14.74 12.78
N SER A 110 2.64 -15.53 12.43
CA SER A 110 1.53 -15.05 11.59
C SER A 110 0.70 -13.93 12.26
N LEU A 111 0.51 -14.00 13.59
CA LEU A 111 -0.15 -12.93 14.35
C LEU A 111 0.70 -11.67 14.39
N GLN A 112 2.01 -11.80 14.55
CA GLN A 112 2.95 -10.67 14.56
C GLN A 112 3.00 -9.96 13.20
N ASP A 113 2.97 -10.72 12.09
CA ASP A 113 2.92 -10.15 10.73
C ASP A 113 1.69 -9.26 10.53
N VAL A 114 0.52 -9.69 11.01
CA VAL A 114 -0.71 -8.89 10.95
C VAL A 114 -0.57 -7.61 11.79
N SER A 115 0.01 -7.68 12.99
CA SER A 115 0.28 -6.50 13.81
C SER A 115 1.19 -5.48 13.11
N ALA A 116 2.23 -5.97 12.42
CA ALA A 116 3.15 -5.11 11.68
C ALA A 116 2.44 -4.40 10.52
N GLN A 117 1.56 -5.11 9.80
CA GLN A 117 0.76 -4.53 8.71
C GLN A 117 -0.24 -3.48 9.21
N ILE A 118 -0.93 -3.74 10.33
CA ILE A 118 -1.85 -2.75 10.94
C ILE A 118 -1.09 -1.48 11.36
N LYS A 119 0.09 -1.64 11.96
CA LYS A 119 0.96 -0.51 12.36
C LYS A 119 1.44 0.29 11.16
N GLN A 120 1.80 -0.38 10.06
CA GLN A 120 2.19 0.28 8.82
C GLN A 120 1.02 1.07 8.22
N ALA A 121 -0.19 0.51 8.21
CA ALA A 121 -1.39 1.18 7.72
C ALA A 121 -1.79 2.42 8.54
N ARG A 122 -1.43 2.48 9.84
CA ARG A 122 -1.62 3.67 10.69
C ARG A 122 -0.62 4.80 10.40
N GLN A 123 0.51 4.50 9.78
CA GLN A 123 1.57 5.47 9.47
C GLN A 123 1.49 6.03 8.05
N CYS A 124 0.67 5.43 7.19
CA CYS A 124 0.33 5.91 5.85
C CYS A 124 -0.76 6.98 5.92
#